data_AF-A0A8D8WFQ5-F1
#
_entry.id   AF-A0A8D8WFQ5-F1
#
_cell.length_a   1.000
_cell.length_b   1.000
_cell.length_c   1.000
_cell.angle_alpha   90.00
_cell.angle_beta   90.00
_cell.angle_gamma   90.00
#
_symmetry.space_group_name_H-M   'P 1'
#
loop_
_entity.id
_entity.type
_entity.pdbx_description
1 polymer ?
#
loop_
_entity_poly.entity_id
_entity_poly.type
_entity_poly.pdbx_seq_one_letter_code
_entity_poly.pdbx_strand_id
1 'polypeptide(L)'
;MCVMFASLAVLFLTCAVIPWISGVKYTPITSKLDGIVFLYPGEARSERDLRNCSMNDVCGVVHKRFWLSPTVERLCRCDDKDKEDCPWNWNEDYTDPYTMYLDSRSQLKFCNKISEVKKCTEREKALEVSDKTQLIATAQCYCPPYNYWALGRHESEVHHNGSMFTNDAYRCKPLPKCTEHQFCGFIRADIFSTYFRCSCPRGDLCLHSTNKKKAEPLNAAELFFYGPALRGYCMPFNTTSALEY
;
A
#
# COMPACT_ATOMS: atom_id res chain seq x y z
N MET A 1 31.60 58.39 -34.37
CA MET A 1 30.15 58.63 -34.53
C MET A 1 29.39 57.45 -33.97
N CYS A 2 28.50 57.70 -33.00
CA CYS A 2 27.25 56.99 -32.64
C CYS A 2 27.22 55.45 -32.60
N VAL A 3 26.65 54.72 -31.63
CA VAL A 3 25.78 54.97 -30.46
C VAL A 3 25.77 53.64 -29.66
N MET A 4 25.68 53.70 -28.32
CA MET A 4 25.35 52.57 -27.42
C MET A 4 23.90 52.10 -27.57
N PHE A 5 23.59 50.81 -27.34
CA PHE A 5 22.38 50.25 -26.65
C PHE A 5 22.47 48.71 -26.78
N ALA A 6 22.86 47.95 -25.75
CA ALA A 6 22.03 47.37 -24.67
C ALA A 6 20.70 46.75 -25.14
N SER A 7 20.56 45.41 -25.08
CA SER A 7 19.47 44.68 -24.39
C SER A 7 19.21 43.24 -24.90
N LEU A 8 19.26 42.29 -23.96
CA LEU A 8 18.34 41.16 -23.72
C LEU A 8 17.93 40.20 -24.85
N ALA A 9 18.30 38.92 -24.70
CA ALA A 9 17.34 37.82 -24.49
C ALA A 9 18.07 36.48 -24.29
N VAL A 10 18.46 36.16 -23.04
CA VAL A 10 18.76 34.78 -22.65
C VAL A 10 17.40 34.12 -22.41
N LEU A 11 16.86 33.45 -23.42
CA LEU A 11 15.62 32.72 -23.28
C LEU A 11 15.89 31.40 -22.54
N PHE A 12 15.43 31.37 -21.30
CA PHE A 12 15.27 30.18 -20.48
C PHE A 12 14.52 29.09 -21.25
N LEU A 13 15.20 27.98 -21.54
CA LEU A 13 14.53 26.69 -21.69
C LEU A 13 14.99 25.79 -20.54
N THR A 14 14.54 26.13 -19.33
CA THR A 14 14.46 25.14 -18.26
C THR A 14 13.44 24.11 -18.70
N CYS A 15 13.90 23.00 -19.27
CA CYS A 15 13.13 21.77 -19.32
C CYS A 15 12.75 21.43 -17.89
N ALA A 16 11.52 21.80 -17.50
CA ALA A 16 10.86 21.26 -16.35
C ALA A 16 10.74 19.75 -16.61
N VAL A 17 11.69 18.99 -16.06
CA VAL A 17 11.52 17.56 -15.86
C VAL A 17 10.41 17.44 -14.83
N ILE A 18 9.16 17.44 -15.29
CA ILE A 18 8.03 17.03 -14.47
C ILE A 18 8.29 15.55 -14.18
N PRO A 19 8.60 15.16 -12.94
CA PRO A 19 8.54 13.75 -12.60
C PRO A 19 7.08 13.39 -12.75
N TRP A 20 6.74 12.66 -13.82
CA TRP A 20 5.45 12.01 -13.92
C TRP A 20 5.38 11.05 -12.73
N ILE A 21 4.72 11.49 -11.67
CA ILE A 21 4.31 10.64 -10.56
C ILE A 21 3.35 9.65 -11.21
N SER A 22 3.84 8.47 -11.52
CA SER A 22 3.04 7.32 -11.93
C SER A 22 2.26 6.81 -10.72
N GLY A 23 1.36 7.64 -10.21
CA GLY A 23 0.30 7.21 -9.31
C GLY A 23 -0.82 6.66 -10.17
N VAL A 24 -1.24 5.42 -9.91
CA VAL A 24 -2.46 4.87 -10.49
C VAL A 24 -3.59 5.84 -10.17
N LYS A 25 -4.28 6.34 -11.20
CA LYS A 25 -5.45 7.21 -10.99
C LYS A 25 -6.59 6.34 -10.49
N TYR A 26 -7.29 6.80 -9.46
CA TYR A 26 -8.46 6.11 -8.93
C TYR A 26 -9.71 6.97 -9.09
N THR A 27 -10.82 6.33 -9.45
CA THR A 27 -12.16 6.91 -9.47
C THR A 27 -12.89 6.50 -8.19
N PRO A 28 -13.18 7.44 -7.27
CA PRO A 28 -13.87 7.14 -6.03
C PRO A 28 -15.39 7.06 -6.21
N ILE A 29 -16.02 6.05 -5.61
CA ILE A 29 -17.47 5.88 -5.54
C ILE A 29 -17.87 5.63 -4.09
N THR A 30 -18.69 6.52 -3.54
CA THR A 30 -19.12 6.43 -2.13
C THR A 30 -20.46 5.70 -2.02
N SER A 31 -20.49 4.58 -1.29
CA SER A 31 -21.75 4.02 -0.81
C SER A 31 -22.12 4.72 0.50
N LYS A 32 -23.19 5.53 0.45
CA LYS A 32 -23.70 6.23 1.63
C LYS A 32 -24.34 5.30 2.64
N LEU A 33 -24.95 4.20 2.17
CA LEU A 33 -25.63 3.24 3.02
C LEU A 33 -24.62 2.44 3.86
N ASP A 34 -23.52 2.00 3.23
CA ASP A 34 -22.49 1.19 3.88
C ASP A 34 -21.38 2.04 4.53
N GLY A 35 -21.39 3.36 4.29
CA GLY A 35 -20.39 4.28 4.83
C GLY A 35 -18.97 4.00 4.33
N ILE A 36 -18.82 3.55 3.08
CA ILE A 36 -17.55 3.11 2.49
C ILE A 36 -17.27 3.77 1.14
N VAL A 37 -15.99 3.90 0.77
CA VAL A 37 -15.57 4.46 -0.51
C VAL A 37 -14.83 3.40 -1.33
N PHE A 38 -15.39 3.03 -2.47
CA PHE A 38 -14.77 2.15 -3.45
C PHE A 38 -13.86 2.96 -4.37
N LEU A 39 -12.65 2.48 -4.63
CA LEU A 39 -11.65 3.11 -5.48
C LEU A 39 -11.40 2.19 -6.68
N TYR A 40 -11.78 2.63 -7.88
CA TYR A 40 -11.58 1.89 -9.13
C TYR A 40 -10.35 2.43 -9.88
N PRO A 41 -9.43 1.57 -10.34
CA PRO A 41 -8.21 2.01 -11.02
C PRO A 41 -8.47 2.46 -12.47
N GLY A 42 -7.70 3.43 -12.92
CA GLY A 42 -7.73 3.94 -14.29
C GLY A 42 -9.06 4.60 -14.64
N GLU A 43 -9.64 4.15 -15.75
CA GLU A 43 -10.92 4.66 -16.28
C GLU A 43 -12.14 3.86 -15.80
N ALA A 44 -11.94 2.80 -15.01
CA ALA A 44 -13.02 1.98 -14.49
C ALA A 44 -13.93 2.80 -13.56
N ARG A 45 -15.24 2.59 -13.69
CA ARG A 45 -16.29 3.29 -12.93
C ARG A 45 -17.24 2.33 -12.21
N SER A 46 -17.01 1.04 -12.35
CA SER A 46 -17.86 0.01 -11.74
C SER A 46 -17.14 -1.34 -11.76
N GLU A 47 -17.69 -2.32 -11.03
CA GLU A 47 -17.23 -3.72 -11.10
C GLU A 47 -17.24 -4.30 -12.53
N ARG A 48 -18.15 -3.83 -13.39
CA ARG A 48 -18.28 -4.33 -14.76
C ARG A 48 -17.11 -3.94 -15.66
N ASP A 49 -16.43 -2.86 -15.31
CA ASP A 49 -15.27 -2.36 -16.05
C ASP A 49 -13.99 -3.08 -15.63
N LEU A 50 -14.03 -3.83 -14.52
CA LEU A 50 -12.90 -4.62 -14.03
C LEU A 50 -12.82 -5.95 -14.78
N ARG A 51 -11.59 -6.41 -14.99
CA ARG A 51 -11.34 -7.78 -15.46
C ARG A 51 -11.86 -8.80 -14.45
N ASN A 52 -12.06 -10.03 -14.92
CA ASN A 52 -12.28 -11.15 -14.01
C ASN A 52 -10.97 -11.52 -13.27
N CYS A 53 -11.09 -11.86 -11.99
CA CYS A 53 -9.99 -12.37 -11.19
C CYS A 53 -9.54 -13.75 -11.67
N SER A 54 -8.23 -14.00 -11.68
CA SER A 54 -7.67 -15.34 -11.79
C SER A 54 -7.58 -15.98 -10.40
N MET A 55 -7.23 -17.26 -10.36
CA MET A 55 -7.02 -17.98 -9.09
C MET A 55 -5.97 -17.26 -8.23
N ASN A 56 -6.29 -17.05 -6.94
CA ASN A 56 -5.44 -16.38 -5.95
C ASN A 56 -5.10 -14.91 -6.27
N ASP A 57 -5.82 -14.27 -7.19
CA ASP A 57 -5.70 -12.84 -7.37
C ASP A 57 -6.29 -12.10 -6.16
N VAL A 58 -5.58 -11.05 -5.75
CA VAL A 58 -6.14 -10.05 -4.84
C VAL A 58 -7.23 -9.32 -5.61
N CYS A 59 -8.48 -9.50 -5.17
CA CYS A 59 -9.62 -8.85 -5.78
C CYS A 59 -9.84 -7.42 -5.26
N GLY A 60 -9.37 -7.15 -4.04
CA GLY A 60 -9.37 -5.80 -3.49
C GLY A 60 -8.49 -5.61 -2.26
N VAL A 61 -8.26 -4.35 -1.91
CA VAL A 61 -7.51 -3.93 -0.72
C VAL A 61 -8.37 -3.03 0.13
N VAL A 62 -8.67 -3.45 1.36
CA VAL A 62 -9.49 -2.71 2.32
C VAL A 62 -8.58 -1.93 3.25
N HIS A 63 -8.80 -0.63 3.40
CA HIS A 63 -8.07 0.26 4.30
C HIS A 63 -9.00 0.84 5.38
N LYS A 64 -8.71 0.54 6.64
CA LYS A 64 -9.34 1.19 7.80
C LYS A 64 -8.66 2.54 8.07
N ARG A 65 -9.41 3.64 7.92
CA ARG A 65 -8.95 4.99 8.24
C ARG A 65 -9.41 5.40 9.66
N PHE A 66 -8.72 6.34 10.31
CA PHE A 66 -9.08 6.77 11.67
C PHE A 66 -10.28 7.72 11.70
N TRP A 67 -10.29 8.72 10.81
CA TRP A 67 -11.26 9.84 10.83
C TRP A 67 -12.20 9.87 9.63
N LEU A 68 -12.05 8.92 8.71
CA LEU A 68 -12.78 8.87 7.45
C LEU A 68 -13.35 7.46 7.27
N SER A 69 -14.40 7.35 6.46
CA SER A 69 -14.93 6.06 5.98
C SER A 69 -13.82 5.14 5.50
N PRO A 70 -13.87 3.82 5.71
CA PRO A 70 -12.93 2.90 5.09
C PRO A 70 -12.91 3.06 3.56
N THR A 71 -11.78 2.74 2.94
CA THR A 71 -11.68 2.67 1.48
C THR A 71 -11.41 1.25 1.02
N VAL A 72 -11.88 0.92 -0.18
CA VAL A 72 -11.62 -0.38 -0.81
C VAL A 72 -11.14 -0.15 -2.22
N GLU A 73 -9.87 -0.46 -2.46
CA GLU A 73 -9.34 -0.52 -3.82
C GLU A 73 -9.86 -1.79 -4.50
N ARG A 74 -10.49 -1.64 -5.66
CA ARG A 74 -11.08 -2.74 -6.43
C ARG A 74 -10.16 -3.09 -7.59
N LEU A 75 -9.56 -4.28 -7.58
CA LEU A 75 -8.53 -4.67 -8.55
C LEU A 75 -9.08 -5.58 -9.66
N CYS A 76 -10.00 -6.49 -9.32
CA CYS A 76 -10.69 -7.35 -10.27
C CYS A 76 -12.04 -7.80 -9.71
N ARG A 77 -12.92 -8.28 -10.61
CA ARG A 77 -14.25 -8.81 -10.28
C ARG A 77 -14.19 -10.34 -10.11
N CYS A 78 -14.80 -10.86 -9.04
CA CYS A 78 -14.96 -12.31 -8.85
C CYS A 78 -15.97 -12.89 -9.88
N ASP A 79 -15.82 -14.16 -10.24
CA ASP A 79 -16.76 -14.79 -11.19
C ASP A 79 -18.15 -14.93 -10.55
N ASP A 80 -19.19 -14.60 -11.33
CA ASP A 80 -20.59 -14.63 -10.92
C ASP A 80 -21.05 -16.06 -10.54
N LYS A 81 -20.31 -17.09 -10.97
CA LYS A 81 -20.57 -18.50 -10.64
C LYS A 81 -20.43 -18.83 -9.15
N ASP A 82 -19.54 -18.14 -8.45
CA ASP A 82 -19.32 -18.34 -7.01
C ASP A 82 -20.28 -17.49 -6.15
N LYS A 83 -21.11 -16.63 -6.79
CA LYS A 83 -22.13 -15.76 -6.17
C LYS A 83 -21.65 -14.85 -5.02
N GLU A 84 -20.34 -14.70 -4.85
CA GLU A 84 -19.77 -13.85 -3.83
C GLU A 84 -19.01 -12.70 -4.50
N ASP A 85 -19.50 -11.47 -4.30
CA ASP A 85 -18.74 -10.27 -4.61
C ASP A 85 -17.43 -10.29 -3.84
N CYS A 86 -16.36 -9.74 -4.43
CA CYS A 86 -15.08 -9.63 -3.72
C CYS A 86 -15.28 -8.97 -2.35
N PRO A 87 -14.88 -9.62 -1.24
CA PRO A 87 -15.14 -9.10 0.10
C PRO A 87 -14.57 -7.69 0.26
N TRP A 88 -15.36 -6.80 0.86
CA TRP A 88 -15.01 -5.38 1.01
C TRP A 88 -15.03 -4.91 2.47
N ASN A 89 -15.61 -5.71 3.36
CA ASN A 89 -15.63 -5.44 4.79
C ASN A 89 -14.28 -5.74 5.44
N TRP A 90 -13.94 -4.93 6.44
CA TRP A 90 -12.84 -5.27 7.33
C TRP A 90 -13.23 -6.51 8.13
N ASN A 91 -12.33 -7.50 8.18
CA ASN A 91 -12.54 -8.68 9.01
C ASN A 91 -11.63 -8.62 10.24
N GLU A 92 -12.20 -8.71 11.44
CA GLU A 92 -11.43 -8.78 12.68
C GLU A 92 -11.00 -10.20 13.04
N ASP A 93 -11.62 -11.19 12.41
CA ASP A 93 -11.25 -12.58 12.53
C ASP A 93 -10.00 -12.88 11.69
N TYR A 94 -8.89 -13.17 12.38
CA TYR A 94 -7.63 -13.58 11.77
C TYR A 94 -7.68 -14.96 11.09
N THR A 95 -8.79 -15.68 11.22
CA THR A 95 -9.03 -16.99 10.60
C THR A 95 -9.89 -16.94 9.34
N ASP A 96 -10.32 -15.74 8.92
CA ASP A 96 -11.08 -15.55 7.69
C ASP A 96 -10.34 -16.14 6.47
N PRO A 97 -10.95 -17.09 5.74
CA PRO A 97 -10.24 -17.83 4.70
C PRO A 97 -10.01 -17.02 3.43
N TYR A 98 -10.60 -15.82 3.30
CA TYR A 98 -10.54 -14.96 2.11
C TYR A 98 -9.69 -13.69 2.34
N THR A 99 -8.96 -13.60 3.45
CA THR A 99 -8.21 -12.41 3.83
C THR A 99 -6.74 -12.71 4.11
N MET A 100 -5.85 -11.83 3.65
CA MET A 100 -4.48 -11.71 4.15
C MET A 100 -4.23 -10.30 4.68
N TYR A 101 -3.39 -10.16 5.69
CA TYR A 101 -3.07 -8.85 6.27
C TYR A 101 -1.97 -8.15 5.46
N LEU A 102 -2.20 -6.91 5.08
CA LEU A 102 -1.22 -6.09 4.36
C LEU A 102 -0.34 -5.30 5.33
N ASP A 103 -0.99 -4.57 6.24
CA ASP A 103 -0.35 -3.74 7.25
C ASP A 103 -1.23 -3.65 8.51
N SER A 104 -0.93 -2.76 9.46
CA SER A 104 -1.69 -2.62 10.70
C SER A 104 -3.18 -2.27 10.54
N ARG A 105 -3.59 -1.69 9.41
CA ARG A 105 -4.96 -1.23 9.13
C ARG A 105 -5.40 -1.49 7.69
N SER A 106 -4.76 -2.45 7.01
CA SER A 106 -5.07 -2.80 5.63
C SER A 106 -5.10 -4.31 5.41
N GLN A 107 -6.02 -4.77 4.58
CA GLN A 107 -6.26 -6.20 4.29
C GLN A 107 -6.36 -6.44 2.78
N LEU A 108 -5.71 -7.50 2.31
CA LEU A 108 -5.88 -8.06 0.98
C LEU A 108 -7.07 -9.02 0.99
N LYS A 109 -7.94 -8.92 -0.01
CA LYS A 109 -9.16 -9.73 -0.14
C LYS A 109 -9.09 -10.61 -1.39
N PHE A 110 -9.63 -11.80 -1.30
CA PHE A 110 -9.58 -12.83 -2.34
C PHE A 110 -10.98 -13.37 -2.65
N CYS A 111 -11.21 -13.78 -3.90
CA CYS A 111 -12.45 -14.45 -4.31
C CYS A 111 -12.51 -15.91 -3.83
N ASN A 112 -11.34 -16.55 -3.70
CA ASN A 112 -11.20 -17.93 -3.29
C ASN A 112 -10.51 -18.03 -1.92
N LYS A 113 -10.68 -19.16 -1.25
CA LYS A 113 -10.12 -19.41 0.08
C LYS A 113 -8.59 -19.46 0.05
N ILE A 114 -7.95 -18.33 0.26
CA ILE A 114 -6.50 -18.19 0.24
C ILE A 114 -5.84 -18.98 1.38
N SER A 115 -6.55 -19.21 2.49
CA SER A 115 -6.05 -20.01 3.62
C SER A 115 -5.81 -21.49 3.28
N GLU A 116 -6.45 -22.02 2.22
CA GLU A 116 -6.26 -23.41 1.76
C GLU A 116 -4.99 -23.56 0.90
N VAL A 117 -4.42 -22.45 0.44
CA VAL A 117 -3.13 -22.43 -0.26
C VAL A 117 -2.01 -22.74 0.75
N LYS A 118 -0.95 -23.41 0.28
CA LYS A 118 0.22 -23.71 1.11
C LYS A 118 0.71 -22.45 1.84
N LYS A 119 1.11 -22.58 3.10
CA LYS A 119 1.73 -21.49 3.86
C LYS A 119 3.09 -21.12 3.28
N CYS A 120 3.40 -19.84 3.26
CA CYS A 120 4.68 -19.34 2.78
C CYS A 120 5.86 -19.74 3.69
N THR A 121 6.96 -20.13 3.07
CA THR A 121 8.30 -20.18 3.66
C THR A 121 8.99 -18.82 3.52
N GLU A 122 9.95 -18.52 4.41
CA GLU A 122 10.56 -17.18 4.48
C GLU A 122 11.31 -16.71 3.22
N ARG A 123 11.73 -17.66 2.37
CA ARG A 123 12.55 -17.39 1.19
C ARG A 123 11.75 -17.41 -0.11
N GLU A 124 10.60 -18.06 -0.13
CA GLU A 124 9.80 -18.17 -1.34
C GLU A 124 9.03 -16.88 -1.63
N LYS A 125 8.59 -16.79 -2.88
CA LYS A 125 7.75 -15.68 -3.33
C LYS A 125 6.33 -15.89 -2.80
N ALA A 126 5.78 -14.87 -2.17
CA ALA A 126 4.46 -14.91 -1.56
C ALA A 126 3.40 -14.17 -2.38
N LEU A 127 3.76 -13.01 -2.93
CA LEU A 127 2.88 -12.18 -3.73
C LEU A 127 3.65 -11.58 -4.90
N GLU A 128 3.07 -11.60 -6.09
CA GLU A 128 3.56 -10.87 -7.26
C GLU A 128 2.63 -9.72 -7.56
N VAL A 129 3.19 -8.55 -7.85
CA VAL A 129 2.45 -7.36 -8.22
C VAL A 129 3.00 -6.84 -9.55
N SER A 130 2.12 -6.68 -10.54
CA SER A 130 2.46 -6.22 -11.89
C SER A 130 1.53 -5.09 -12.29
N ASP A 131 2.06 -4.04 -12.92
CA ASP A 131 1.29 -2.86 -13.37
C ASP A 131 1.23 -2.74 -14.92
N LYS A 132 1.59 -3.80 -15.66
CA LYS A 132 1.78 -3.77 -17.13
C LYS A 132 0.62 -3.17 -17.93
N THR A 133 -0.61 -3.54 -17.60
CA THR A 133 -1.81 -3.02 -18.27
C THR A 133 -2.83 -2.54 -17.26
N GLN A 134 -2.90 -3.27 -16.15
CA GLN A 134 -3.66 -2.97 -14.95
C GLN A 134 -2.86 -3.50 -13.77
N LEU A 135 -3.13 -2.95 -12.58
CA LEU A 135 -2.55 -3.44 -11.36
C LEU A 135 -3.11 -4.84 -11.05
N ILE A 136 -2.25 -5.86 -11.12
CA ILE A 136 -2.56 -7.24 -10.81
C ILE A 136 -1.69 -7.66 -9.65
N ALA A 137 -2.29 -8.24 -8.62
CA ALA A 137 -1.56 -8.89 -7.55
C ALA A 137 -2.03 -10.33 -7.39
N THR A 138 -1.11 -11.29 -7.42
CA THR A 138 -1.41 -12.72 -7.37
C THR A 138 -0.62 -13.39 -6.25
N ALA A 139 -1.32 -14.08 -5.36
CA ALA A 139 -0.72 -14.79 -4.25
C ALA A 139 -0.23 -16.18 -4.69
N GLN A 140 1.02 -16.49 -4.35
CA GLN A 140 1.68 -17.76 -4.64
C GLN A 140 1.63 -18.72 -3.43
N CYS A 141 1.47 -18.16 -2.23
CA CYS A 141 1.28 -18.89 -0.98
C CYS A 141 0.54 -18.02 0.04
N TYR A 142 -0.01 -18.65 1.09
CA TYR A 142 -0.69 -17.96 2.18
C TYR A 142 0.30 -17.36 3.18
N CYS A 143 0.20 -16.04 3.39
CA CYS A 143 0.96 -15.31 4.40
C CYS A 143 0.14 -15.20 5.70
N PRO A 144 0.54 -15.88 6.79
CA PRO A 144 -0.23 -15.83 8.03
C PRO A 144 -0.23 -14.43 8.67
N PRO A 145 -1.16 -14.16 9.61
CA PRO A 145 -1.11 -12.99 10.46
C PRO A 145 0.23 -12.82 11.19
N TYR A 146 0.56 -11.60 11.59
CA TYR A 146 1.80 -11.24 12.31
C TYR A 146 3.11 -11.46 11.53
N ASN A 147 3.03 -11.55 10.20
CA ASN A 147 4.16 -11.47 9.29
C ASN A 147 4.23 -10.09 8.63
N TYR A 148 5.33 -9.81 7.95
CA TYR A 148 5.47 -8.60 7.13
C TYR A 148 5.86 -8.94 5.69
N TRP A 149 5.52 -8.01 4.79
CA TRP A 149 5.87 -8.09 3.38
C TRP A 149 7.26 -7.49 3.17
N ALA A 150 8.18 -8.31 2.68
CA ALA A 150 9.53 -7.91 2.32
C ALA A 150 9.67 -7.94 0.80
N LEU A 151 10.02 -6.81 0.18
CA LEU A 151 10.34 -6.78 -1.25
C LEU A 151 11.53 -7.74 -1.50
N GLY A 152 11.31 -8.73 -2.36
CA GLY A 152 12.29 -9.76 -2.71
C GLY A 152 12.96 -9.48 -4.05
N ARG A 153 12.20 -9.04 -5.06
CA ARG A 153 12.67 -8.66 -6.38
C ARG A 153 11.83 -7.49 -6.90
N HIS A 154 12.48 -6.54 -7.54
CA HIS A 154 11.87 -5.44 -8.29
C HIS A 154 12.43 -5.49 -9.70
N GLU A 155 11.56 -5.60 -10.70
CA GLU A 155 11.92 -5.51 -12.11
C GLU A 155 11.16 -4.33 -12.71
N SER A 156 11.84 -3.51 -13.50
CA SER A 156 11.22 -2.46 -14.29
C SER A 156 11.55 -2.63 -15.76
N GLU A 157 10.53 -2.56 -16.61
CA GLU A 157 10.62 -2.64 -18.06
C GLU A 157 10.18 -1.31 -18.66
N VAL A 158 11.08 -0.66 -19.39
CA VAL A 158 10.77 0.57 -20.15
C VAL A 158 10.39 0.18 -21.56
N HIS A 159 9.15 0.49 -21.95
CA HIS A 159 8.65 0.22 -23.29
C HIS A 159 9.00 1.32 -24.28
N HIS A 160 8.92 0.99 -25.57
CA HIS A 160 9.26 1.90 -26.68
C HIS A 160 8.46 3.22 -26.70
N ASN A 161 7.28 3.24 -26.11
CA ASN A 161 6.42 4.42 -25.93
C ASN A 161 6.83 5.29 -24.71
N GLY A 162 7.88 4.92 -23.98
CA GLY A 162 8.33 5.59 -22.76
C GLY A 162 7.55 5.20 -21.50
N SER A 163 6.58 4.28 -21.57
CA SER A 163 5.91 3.77 -20.35
C SER A 163 6.83 2.82 -19.60
N MET A 164 6.84 2.94 -18.27
CA MET A 164 7.56 2.05 -17.37
C MET A 164 6.56 1.13 -16.69
N PHE A 165 6.80 -0.18 -16.75
CA PHE A 165 6.06 -1.16 -15.98
C PHE A 165 6.96 -1.78 -14.92
N THR A 166 6.38 -2.12 -13.79
CA THR A 166 7.02 -2.76 -12.66
C THR A 166 6.45 -4.16 -12.44
N ASN A 167 7.32 -5.07 -12.01
CA ASN A 167 6.97 -6.39 -11.53
C ASN A 167 7.71 -6.64 -10.20
N ASP A 168 6.95 -6.58 -9.12
CA ASP A 168 7.44 -6.73 -7.77
C ASP A 168 7.07 -8.07 -7.18
N ALA A 169 8.06 -8.78 -6.67
CA ALA A 169 7.90 -10.04 -5.97
C ALA A 169 8.17 -9.83 -4.49
N TYR A 170 7.15 -10.03 -3.65
CA TYR A 170 7.25 -9.93 -2.20
C TYR A 170 7.36 -11.29 -1.54
N ARG A 171 8.11 -11.34 -0.44
CA ARG A 171 8.21 -12.48 0.48
C ARG A 171 7.40 -12.19 1.73
N CYS A 172 6.83 -13.24 2.31
CA CYS A 172 6.20 -13.20 3.63
C CYS A 172 7.22 -13.64 4.67
N LYS A 173 7.49 -12.81 5.69
CA LYS A 173 8.47 -13.13 6.73
C LYS A 173 7.91 -12.93 8.14
N PRO A 174 8.30 -13.78 9.11
CA PRO A 174 8.01 -13.54 10.51
C PRO A 174 8.48 -12.16 10.94
N LEU A 175 7.62 -11.45 11.67
CA LEU A 175 7.95 -10.14 12.19
C LEU A 175 8.95 -10.30 13.35
N PRO A 176 10.22 -9.86 13.20
CA PRO A 176 11.21 -9.99 14.27
C PRO A 176 10.86 -9.12 15.47
N LYS A 177 11.55 -9.30 16.60
CA LYS A 177 11.41 -8.43 17.78
C LYS A 177 12.34 -7.23 17.66
N CYS A 178 11.83 -6.04 17.94
CA CYS A 178 12.64 -4.83 18.05
C CYS A 178 13.26 -4.73 19.46
N THR A 179 14.37 -4.00 19.58
CA THR A 179 14.81 -3.42 20.85
C THR A 179 14.12 -2.08 21.11
N GLU A 180 14.23 -1.58 22.35
CA GLU A 180 13.74 -0.25 22.71
C GLU A 180 14.33 0.84 21.79
N HIS A 181 13.53 1.85 21.46
CA HIS A 181 13.90 2.99 20.60
C HIS A 181 14.37 2.62 19.17
N GLN A 182 14.27 1.35 18.79
CA GLN A 182 14.61 0.89 17.44
C GLN A 182 13.51 1.30 16.45
N PHE A 183 13.92 1.55 15.20
CA PHE A 183 13.00 1.71 14.09
C PHE A 183 12.10 0.48 13.93
N CYS A 184 10.78 0.68 13.96
CA CYS A 184 9.79 -0.40 13.94
C CYS A 184 8.95 -0.47 12.66
N GLY A 185 8.95 0.57 11.81
CA GLY A 185 8.20 0.56 10.57
C GLY A 185 7.93 1.93 9.97
N PHE A 186 7.25 1.94 8.84
CA PHE A 186 6.79 3.16 8.17
C PHE A 186 5.31 3.39 8.45
N ILE A 187 4.97 4.55 8.99
CA ILE A 187 3.60 4.97 9.28
C ILE A 187 3.15 5.85 8.12
N ARG A 188 2.15 5.42 7.33
CA ARG A 188 1.66 6.22 6.21
C ARG A 188 1.05 7.52 6.71
N ALA A 189 1.30 8.62 6.00
CA ALA A 189 0.76 9.93 6.39
C ALA A 189 -0.73 10.12 6.03
N ASP A 190 -1.28 9.31 5.13
CA ASP A 190 -2.65 9.45 4.61
C ASP A 190 -3.71 8.73 5.48
N ILE A 191 -3.42 7.50 5.92
CA ILE A 191 -4.36 6.66 6.68
C ILE A 191 -3.84 6.22 8.05
N PHE A 192 -2.61 6.60 8.41
CA PHE A 192 -1.94 6.22 9.66
C PHE A 192 -1.89 4.70 9.89
N SER A 193 -1.80 3.91 8.81
CA SER A 193 -1.44 2.50 8.90
C SER A 193 0.09 2.36 8.96
N THR A 194 0.55 1.25 9.51
CA THR A 194 1.97 1.00 9.76
C THR A 194 2.42 -0.26 9.05
N TYR A 195 3.37 -0.12 8.14
CA TYR A 195 4.15 -1.23 7.60
C TYR A 195 5.24 -1.59 8.62
N PHE A 196 4.93 -2.53 9.49
CA PHE A 196 5.87 -2.99 10.52
C PHE A 196 7.06 -3.73 9.91
N ARG A 197 8.25 -3.46 10.46
CA ARG A 197 9.50 -4.18 10.20
C ARG A 197 9.93 -5.04 11.37
N CYS A 198 9.47 -4.73 12.57
CA CYS A 198 9.61 -5.55 13.77
C CYS A 198 8.47 -5.26 14.76
N SER A 199 8.28 -6.13 15.75
CA SER A 199 7.32 -5.97 16.84
C SER A 199 8.02 -5.38 18.08
N CYS A 200 7.47 -4.29 18.60
CA CYS A 200 8.02 -3.62 19.77
C CYS A 200 8.00 -4.49 21.04
N PRO A 201 8.91 -4.23 22.00
CA PRO A 201 8.88 -4.89 23.29
C PRO A 201 7.59 -4.56 24.05
N ARG A 202 7.28 -5.34 25.09
CA ARG A 202 6.04 -5.20 25.85
C ARG A 202 5.98 -3.83 26.54
N GLY A 203 4.89 -3.09 26.31
CA GLY A 203 4.68 -1.74 26.86
C GLY A 203 5.08 -0.61 25.91
N ASP A 204 5.83 -0.92 24.86
CA ASP A 204 6.19 0.04 23.82
C ASP A 204 5.20 -0.03 22.65
N LEU A 205 4.96 1.13 22.04
CA LEU A 205 4.23 1.26 20.79
C LEU A 205 5.16 1.79 19.69
N CYS A 206 4.84 1.45 18.45
CA CYS A 206 5.53 1.98 17.28
C CYS A 206 5.00 3.39 16.97
N LEU A 207 5.69 4.40 17.47
CA LEU A 207 5.25 5.80 17.41
C LEU A 207 6.20 6.64 16.58
N HIS A 208 5.69 7.70 15.95
CA HIS A 208 6.55 8.67 15.28
C HIS A 208 7.42 9.41 16.33
N SER A 209 8.68 9.69 15.99
CA SER A 209 9.57 10.40 16.90
C SER A 209 9.25 11.90 16.94
N THR A 210 9.07 12.46 18.14
CA THR A 210 8.94 13.92 18.36
C THR A 210 10.25 14.69 18.13
N ASN A 211 11.37 14.00 17.94
CA ASN A 211 12.64 14.63 17.60
C ASN A 211 12.59 15.18 16.17
N LYS A 212 12.71 16.51 16.03
CA LYS A 212 12.63 17.22 14.74
C LYS A 212 13.49 16.60 13.62
N LYS A 213 14.68 16.08 13.93
CA LYS A 213 15.56 15.44 12.92
C LYS A 213 15.06 14.08 12.43
N LYS A 214 14.23 13.40 13.22
CA LYS A 214 13.64 12.07 12.89
C LYS A 214 12.17 12.17 12.47
N ALA A 215 11.56 13.35 12.65
CA ALA A 215 10.15 13.62 12.38
C ALA A 215 9.86 13.99 10.91
N GLU A 216 10.89 14.23 10.09
CA GLU A 216 10.69 14.62 8.70
C GLU A 216 10.04 13.49 7.88
N PRO A 217 8.93 13.77 7.16
CA PRO A 217 8.33 12.82 6.23
C PRO A 217 9.32 12.41 5.14
N LEU A 218 9.21 11.15 4.72
CA LEU A 218 9.96 10.59 3.59
C LEU A 218 8.99 9.87 2.65
N ASN A 219 9.42 9.60 1.42
CA ASN A 219 8.67 8.70 0.55
C ASN A 219 9.04 7.25 0.85
N ALA A 220 8.08 6.46 1.31
CA ALA A 220 8.23 5.03 1.50
C ALA A 220 7.67 4.29 0.29
N ALA A 221 8.33 3.20 -0.09
CA ALA A 221 7.89 2.28 -1.12
C ALA A 221 7.61 0.93 -0.45
N GLU A 222 6.32 0.64 -0.24
CA GLU A 222 5.82 -0.57 0.40
C GLU A 222 4.77 -1.23 -0.50
N LEU A 223 4.39 -2.47 -0.19
CA LEU A 223 3.38 -3.19 -0.95
C LEU A 223 2.05 -2.40 -0.97
N PHE A 224 1.55 -2.07 -2.17
CA PHE A 224 0.38 -1.20 -2.41
C PHE A 224 0.50 0.22 -1.82
N PHE A 225 1.71 0.72 -1.60
CA PHE A 225 1.88 2.10 -1.14
C PHE A 225 3.19 2.72 -1.62
N TYR A 226 3.08 3.83 -2.34
CA TYR A 226 4.20 4.72 -2.62
C TYR A 226 3.79 6.14 -2.25
N GLY A 227 4.47 6.72 -1.26
CA GLY A 227 4.18 8.09 -0.86
C GLY A 227 4.69 8.49 0.52
N PRO A 228 4.23 9.64 1.03
CA PRO A 228 4.70 10.20 2.29
C PRO A 228 4.40 9.31 3.49
N ALA A 229 5.44 9.01 4.25
CA ALA A 229 5.39 8.24 5.48
C ALA A 229 6.32 8.84 6.55
N LEU A 230 6.01 8.52 7.80
CA LEU A 230 6.81 8.83 8.98
C LEU A 230 7.56 7.59 9.43
N ARG A 231 8.76 7.76 9.97
CA ARG A 231 9.48 6.67 10.63
C ARG A 231 8.90 6.43 12.02
N GLY A 232 8.46 5.19 12.28
CA GLY A 232 8.06 4.73 13.59
C GLY A 232 9.25 4.18 14.38
N TYR A 233 9.26 4.41 15.69
CA TYR A 233 10.22 3.86 16.64
C TYR A 233 9.48 3.24 17.84
N CYS A 234 10.04 2.19 18.42
CA CYS A 234 9.49 1.62 19.66
C CYS A 234 9.73 2.59 20.80
N MET A 235 8.65 3.17 21.32
CA MET A 235 8.69 4.15 22.39
C MET A 235 7.73 3.69 23.49
N PRO A 236 8.07 3.90 24.77
CA PRO A 236 7.17 3.63 25.88
C PRO A 236 5.86 4.39 25.70
N PHE A 237 4.74 3.69 25.83
CA PHE A 237 3.44 4.36 25.82
C PHE A 237 3.21 5.01 27.19
N ASN A 238 3.55 6.29 27.29
CA ASN A 238 3.28 7.06 28.50
C ASN A 238 1.82 7.54 28.50
N THR A 239 0.97 6.87 29.28
CA THR A 239 -0.46 7.16 29.43
C THR A 239 -0.76 8.54 30.01
N THR A 240 0.21 9.23 30.63
CA THR A 240 0.00 10.60 31.15
C THR A 240 -0.19 11.64 30.04
N SER A 241 0.43 11.45 28.87
CA SER A 241 0.28 12.34 27.70
C SER A 241 -0.99 12.11 26.88
N ALA A 242 -1.77 11.06 27.18
CA ALA A 242 -3.03 10.76 26.50
C ALA A 242 -4.26 11.43 27.16
N LEU A 243 -4.07 12.09 28.30
CA LEU A 243 -5.10 12.81 29.06
C LEU A 243 -5.15 14.32 28.75
N GLU A 244 -4.34 14.81 27.82
CA GLU A 244 -4.33 16.22 27.40
C GLU A 244 -5.10 16.48 26.10
N TYR A 245 -5.87 15.51 25.60
CA TYR A 245 -6.76 15.66 24.45
C TYR A 245 -8.19 15.24 24.76
#